data_AF-A0A7S0ZJV1-F1
#
_entry.id   AF-A0A7S0ZJV1-F1
#
_cell.length_a   1.000
_cell.length_b   1.000
_cell.length_c   1.000
_cell.angle_alpha   90.00
_cell.angle_beta   90.00
_cell.angle_gamma   90.00
#
_symmetry.space_group_name_H-M   'P 1'
#
loop_
_entity.id
_entity.type
_entity.pdbx_description
1 polymer ?
#
loop_
_entity_poly.entity_id
_entity_poly.type
_entity_poly.pdbx_seq_one_letter_code
_entity_poly.pdbx_strand_id
1 'polypeptide(L)'
;CPIFEVGTKGQPDHKVMPESMDIVDFIDSDPMFGPVNAIKPSSDRTDIDEWVKKARPCMRRLTSPRYVLSPLPEFHFKDARDAYIRNHAIPEPSDYTENLKMTPEILPEINGLLKELEPMIFSKEHVSEHGISRDDI
;
A
#
# COMPACT_ATOMS: atom_id res chain seq x y z
N CYS A 1 9.00 -4.15 -2.78
CA CYS A 1 8.52 -3.90 -4.16
C CYS A 1 8.17 -5.26 -4.76
N PRO A 2 6.96 -5.46 -5.31
CA PRO A 2 6.64 -6.70 -6.01
C PRO A 2 7.54 -6.90 -7.23
N ILE A 3 7.68 -8.14 -7.68
CA ILE A 3 8.33 -8.50 -8.93
C ILE A 3 7.33 -9.36 -9.71
N PHE A 4 7.01 -8.94 -10.92
CA PHE A 4 6.22 -9.74 -11.84
C PHE A 4 7.14 -10.43 -12.85
N GLU A 5 6.98 -11.74 -13.00
CA GLU A 5 7.75 -12.54 -13.94
C GLU A 5 6.78 -13.36 -14.82
N VAL A 6 6.94 -13.25 -16.14
CA VAL A 6 6.13 -13.96 -17.13
C VAL A 6 7.02 -14.52 -18.24
N GLY A 7 6.60 -15.63 -18.84
CA GLY A 7 7.36 -16.37 -19.83
C GLY A 7 8.37 -17.33 -19.19
N THR A 8 9.12 -18.04 -20.04
CA THR A 8 10.12 -19.02 -19.57
C THR A 8 11.51 -18.41 -19.61
N LYS A 9 12.24 -18.47 -18.48
CA LYS A 9 13.60 -17.93 -18.40
C LYS A 9 14.49 -18.39 -19.55
N GLY A 10 15.07 -17.43 -20.27
CA GLY A 10 15.93 -17.67 -21.44
C GLY A 10 15.20 -17.71 -22.78
N GLN A 11 13.88 -17.55 -22.80
CA GLN A 11 13.10 -17.37 -24.02
C GLN A 11 12.92 -15.87 -24.37
N PRO A 12 12.68 -15.51 -25.66
CA PRO A 12 12.53 -14.12 -26.08
C PRO A 12 11.34 -13.37 -25.45
N ASP A 13 10.33 -14.10 -25.00
CA ASP A 13 9.12 -13.58 -24.36
C ASP A 13 9.25 -13.48 -22.82
N HIS A 14 10.40 -13.86 -22.25
CA HIS A 14 10.67 -13.75 -20.82
C HIS A 14 10.77 -12.28 -20.39
N LYS A 15 9.93 -11.88 -19.43
CA LYS A 15 9.93 -10.54 -18.85
C LYS A 15 9.97 -10.63 -17.34
N VAL A 16 10.80 -9.78 -16.74
CA VAL A 16 10.86 -9.52 -15.30
C VAL A 16 10.67 -8.03 -15.10
N MET A 17 9.63 -7.66 -14.36
CA MET A 17 9.23 -6.27 -14.17
C MET A 17 9.23 -5.93 -12.67
N PRO A 18 10.09 -4.99 -12.23
CA PRO A 18 9.93 -4.33 -10.94
C PRO A 18 8.89 -3.20 -11.02
N GLU A 19 8.55 -2.59 -9.89
CA GLU A 19 7.60 -1.46 -9.72
C GLU A 19 6.12 -1.82 -9.87
N SER A 20 5.34 -1.54 -8.82
CA SER A 20 3.94 -1.95 -8.74
C SER A 20 3.05 -1.32 -9.81
N MET A 21 3.26 -0.04 -10.13
CA MET A 21 2.42 0.66 -11.11
C MET A 21 2.73 0.25 -12.55
N ASP A 22 4.00 -0.05 -12.86
CA ASP A 22 4.38 -0.60 -14.16
C ASP A 22 3.76 -1.99 -14.35
N ILE A 23 3.72 -2.80 -13.28
CA ILE A 23 3.07 -4.12 -13.28
C ILE A 23 1.57 -3.98 -13.50
N VAL A 24 0.90 -3.04 -12.82
CA VAL A 24 -0.53 -2.75 -13.02
C VAL A 24 -0.79 -2.37 -14.47
N ASP A 25 -0.01 -1.45 -15.03
CA ASP A 25 -0.16 -1.00 -16.41
C ASP A 25 0.09 -2.13 -17.41
N PHE A 26 1.08 -2.99 -17.15
CA PHE A 26 1.34 -4.15 -17.98
C PHE A 26 0.16 -5.12 -17.98
N ILE A 27 -0.36 -5.47 -16.80
CA ILE A 27 -1.47 -6.41 -16.64
C ILE A 27 -2.76 -5.85 -17.26
N ASP A 28 -3.11 -4.59 -17.00
CA ASP A 28 -4.35 -3.97 -17.49
C ASP A 28 -4.31 -3.68 -19.00
N SER A 29 -3.13 -3.69 -19.62
CA SER A 29 -2.99 -3.49 -21.08
C SER A 29 -2.98 -4.79 -21.89
N ASP A 30 -2.82 -5.95 -21.25
CA ASP A 30 -2.65 -7.23 -21.92
C ASP A 30 -3.89 -8.13 -21.77
N PRO A 31 -4.60 -8.47 -22.87
CA PRO A 31 -5.81 -9.27 -22.83
C PRO A 31 -5.60 -10.70 -22.31
N MET A 32 -4.35 -11.16 -22.19
CA MET A 32 -4.00 -12.42 -21.53
C MET A 32 -4.47 -12.45 -20.08
N PHE A 33 -4.51 -11.31 -19.39
CA PHE A 33 -4.85 -11.24 -17.97
C PHE A 33 -6.29 -10.81 -17.69
N GLY A 34 -7.05 -10.42 -18.71
CA GLY A 34 -8.45 -10.06 -18.56
C GLY A 34 -8.89 -8.95 -19.53
N PRO A 35 -10.01 -8.26 -19.23
CA PRO A 35 -10.42 -7.07 -19.96
C PRO A 35 -9.34 -6.00 -19.91
N VAL A 36 -9.04 -5.39 -21.06
CA VAL A 36 -8.03 -4.33 -21.16
C VAL A 36 -8.60 -2.96 -20.81
N ASN A 37 -7.77 -2.08 -20.24
CA ASN A 37 -8.14 -0.75 -19.75
C ASN A 37 -9.32 -0.80 -18.77
N ALA A 38 -9.35 -1.83 -17.92
CA ALA A 38 -10.37 -1.97 -16.89
C ALA A 38 -10.14 -0.98 -15.74
N ILE A 39 -8.89 -0.54 -15.53
CA ILE A 39 -8.50 0.41 -14.49
C ILE A 39 -8.32 1.78 -15.13
N LYS A 40 -9.14 2.75 -14.73
CA LYS A 40 -9.04 4.11 -15.26
C LYS A 40 -7.83 4.86 -14.71
N PRO A 41 -7.30 5.87 -15.42
CA PRO A 41 -6.29 6.77 -14.87
C PRO A 41 -6.75 7.40 -13.54
N SER A 42 -5.77 7.84 -12.74
CA SER A 42 -6.04 8.62 -11.53
C SER A 42 -6.92 9.83 -11.85
N SER A 43 -7.81 10.18 -10.94
CA SER A 43 -8.50 11.46 -11.02
C SER A 43 -7.55 12.62 -10.67
N ASP A 44 -8.09 13.83 -10.72
CA ASP A 44 -7.49 15.05 -10.20
C ASP A 44 -7.84 15.33 -8.73
N ARG A 45 -8.32 14.31 -7.97
CA ARG A 45 -8.73 14.41 -6.56
C ARG A 45 -7.54 14.65 -5.63
N THR A 46 -7.15 15.91 -5.49
CA THR A 46 -6.07 16.32 -4.58
C THR A 46 -6.42 16.15 -3.10
N ASP A 47 -7.72 16.14 -2.76
CA ASP A 47 -8.21 15.94 -1.39
C ASP A 47 -7.90 14.54 -0.85
N ILE A 48 -8.02 13.50 -1.69
CA ILE A 48 -7.62 12.13 -1.34
C ILE A 48 -6.12 12.05 -1.13
N ASP A 49 -5.32 12.63 -2.03
CA ASP A 49 -3.86 12.69 -1.90
C ASP A 49 -3.43 13.39 -0.60
N GLU A 50 -4.05 14.51 -0.27
CA GLU A 50 -3.81 15.26 0.96
C GLU A 50 -4.20 14.45 2.20
N TRP A 51 -5.34 13.74 2.15
CA TRP A 51 -5.76 12.86 3.22
C TRP A 51 -4.77 11.72 3.44
N VAL A 52 -4.31 11.05 2.38
CA VAL A 52 -3.30 9.98 2.46
C VAL A 52 -2.01 10.50 3.08
N LYS A 53 -1.52 11.67 2.62
CA LYS A 53 -0.32 12.32 3.19
C LYS A 53 -0.49 12.61 4.68
N LYS A 54 -1.66 13.13 5.09
CA LYS A 54 -2.01 13.43 6.48
C LYS A 54 -2.09 12.16 7.35
N ALA A 55 -2.70 11.10 6.84
CA ALA A 55 -2.91 9.85 7.59
C ALA A 55 -1.68 8.95 7.67
N ARG A 56 -0.77 9.03 6.69
CA ARG A 56 0.41 8.16 6.57
C ARG A 56 1.25 8.04 7.85
N PRO A 57 1.59 9.12 8.59
CA PRO A 57 2.38 8.99 9.81
C PRO A 57 1.67 8.16 10.87
N CYS A 58 0.40 8.48 11.13
CA CYS A 58 -0.45 7.78 12.09
C CYS A 58 -0.61 6.29 11.71
N MET A 59 -0.91 6.01 10.44
CA MET A 59 -1.00 4.64 9.91
C MET A 59 0.31 3.87 10.09
N ARG A 60 1.47 4.45 9.75
CA ARG A 60 2.77 3.77 9.90
C ARG A 60 3.08 3.43 11.35
N ARG A 61 2.80 4.34 12.29
CA ARG A 61 3.00 4.10 13.73
C ARG A 61 2.15 2.94 14.25
N LEU A 62 0.95 2.75 13.70
CA LEU A 62 0.09 1.61 14.06
C LEU A 62 0.49 0.31 13.35
N THR A 63 0.71 0.35 12.04
CA THR A 63 0.84 -0.86 11.22
C THR A 63 2.24 -1.46 11.25
N SER A 64 3.29 -0.64 11.23
CA SER A 64 4.67 -1.14 11.13
C SER A 64 5.08 -2.01 12.33
N PRO A 65 4.79 -1.62 13.60
CA PRO A 65 4.99 -2.50 14.76
C PRO A 65 4.26 -3.83 14.67
N ARG A 66 3.05 -3.83 14.11
CA ARG A 66 2.24 -5.05 13.98
C ARG A 66 2.71 -5.94 12.85
N TYR A 67 3.21 -5.35 11.77
CA TYR A 67 3.74 -6.06 10.61
C TYR A 67 4.91 -6.96 11.00
N VAL A 68 5.89 -6.42 11.74
CA VAL A 68 7.06 -7.20 12.19
C VAL A 68 6.74 -8.21 13.29
N LEU A 69 5.58 -8.12 13.94
CA LEU A 69 5.10 -9.10 14.91
C LEU A 69 4.21 -10.17 14.28
N SER A 70 3.76 -9.95 13.05
CA SER A 70 2.89 -10.89 12.33
C SER A 70 3.68 -12.11 11.84
N PRO A 71 3.04 -13.29 11.73
CA PRO A 71 3.68 -14.52 11.27
C PRO A 71 3.82 -14.55 9.75
N LEU A 72 4.49 -13.54 9.19
CA LEU A 72 4.70 -13.42 7.76
C LEU A 72 5.96 -14.18 7.33
N PRO A 73 5.95 -14.88 6.17
CA PRO A 73 7.10 -15.66 5.71
C PRO A 73 8.41 -14.87 5.63
N GLU A 74 8.35 -13.61 5.22
CA GLU A 74 9.48 -12.68 5.15
C GLU A 74 10.10 -12.34 6.53
N PHE A 75 9.37 -12.58 7.63
CA PHE A 75 9.82 -12.35 9.01
C PHE A 75 9.98 -13.63 9.83
N HIS A 76 10.00 -14.78 9.15
CA HIS A 76 10.22 -16.08 9.79
C HIS A 76 11.57 -16.12 10.52
N PHE A 77 12.62 -15.60 9.89
CA PHE A 77 13.95 -15.50 10.49
C PHE A 77 14.11 -14.20 11.27
N LYS A 78 14.72 -14.30 12.47
CA LYS A 78 15.00 -13.14 13.31
C LYS A 78 15.82 -12.08 12.57
N ASP A 79 16.85 -12.49 11.84
CA ASP A 79 17.74 -11.56 11.14
C ASP A 79 17.01 -10.76 10.04
N ALA A 80 16.06 -11.38 9.35
CA ALA A 80 15.22 -10.71 8.35
C ALA A 80 14.31 -9.66 9.00
N ARG A 81 13.72 -9.98 10.16
CA ARG A 81 12.92 -9.05 10.96
C ARG A 81 13.75 -7.89 11.48
N ASP A 82 14.91 -8.16 12.07
CA ASP A 82 15.80 -7.12 12.57
C ASP A 82 16.30 -6.21 11.44
N ALA A 83 16.60 -6.78 10.26
CA ALA A 83 16.97 -6.01 9.07
C ALA A 83 15.83 -5.09 8.62
N TYR A 84 14.58 -5.58 8.65
CA TYR A 84 13.43 -4.75 8.34
C TYR A 84 13.29 -3.58 9.32
N ILE A 85 13.34 -3.83 10.63
CA ILE A 85 13.22 -2.79 11.67
C ILE A 85 14.31 -1.73 11.51
N ARG A 86 15.57 -2.14 11.25
CA ARG A 86 16.68 -1.20 11.02
C ARG A 86 16.49 -0.31 9.79
N ASN A 87 15.94 -0.87 8.72
CA ASN A 87 15.82 -0.18 7.42
C ASN A 87 14.50 0.59 7.25
N HIS A 88 13.52 0.38 8.13
CA HIS A 88 12.19 0.98 8.05
C HIS A 88 11.87 1.79 9.30
N ALA A 89 12.50 2.97 9.39
CA ALA A 89 12.19 3.94 10.43
C ALA A 89 10.68 4.31 10.41
N ILE A 90 10.13 4.49 11.59
CA ILE A 90 8.75 4.94 11.80
C ILE A 90 8.78 6.36 12.37
N PRO A 91 7.71 7.15 12.19
CA PRO A 91 7.64 8.49 12.77
C PRO A 91 7.85 8.44 14.29
N GLU A 92 8.33 9.55 14.86
CA GLU A 92 8.67 9.61 16.27
C GLU A 92 7.51 9.18 17.20
N PRO A 93 7.78 8.37 18.24
CA PRO A 93 9.10 7.84 18.62
C PRO A 93 9.61 6.80 17.61
N SER A 94 10.86 6.85 17.15
CA SER A 94 11.38 5.88 16.16
C SER A 94 11.66 4.47 16.76
N ASP A 95 10.82 4.01 17.69
CA ASP A 95 10.88 2.70 18.33
C ASP A 95 9.54 1.94 18.16
N TYR A 96 9.63 0.70 17.67
CA TYR A 96 8.45 -0.12 17.36
C TYR A 96 7.69 -0.54 18.62
N THR A 97 8.39 -0.81 19.73
CA THR A 97 7.78 -1.21 21.00
C THR A 97 7.05 -0.06 21.65
N GLU A 98 7.64 1.14 21.64
CA GLU A 98 7.02 2.35 22.17
C GLU A 98 5.79 2.73 21.36
N ASN A 99 5.81 2.66 20.02
CA ASN A 99 4.61 2.89 19.22
C ASN A 99 3.49 1.89 19.49
N LEU A 100 3.83 0.63 19.78
CA LEU A 100 2.84 -0.36 20.17
C LEU A 100 2.17 0.02 21.50
N LYS A 101 2.94 0.48 22.49
CA LYS A 101 2.42 0.99 23.78
C LYS A 101 1.57 2.24 23.60
N MET A 102 1.92 3.11 22.65
CA MET A 102 1.18 4.33 22.31
C MET A 102 -0.10 4.09 21.49
N THR A 103 -0.50 2.84 21.27
CA THR A 103 -1.73 2.53 20.53
C THR A 103 -2.96 3.28 21.08
N PRO A 104 -3.21 3.35 22.41
CA PRO A 104 -4.37 4.06 22.96
C PRO A 104 -4.44 5.54 22.58
N GLU A 105 -3.29 6.19 22.40
CA GLU A 105 -3.16 7.59 22.02
C GLU A 105 -3.29 7.81 20.51
N ILE A 106 -2.77 6.88 19.71
CA ILE A 106 -2.77 6.99 18.23
C ILE A 106 -4.13 6.54 17.64
N LEU A 107 -4.82 5.59 18.29
CA LEU A 107 -6.06 5.03 17.77
C LEU A 107 -7.20 6.06 17.59
N PRO A 108 -7.43 7.01 18.52
CA PRO A 108 -8.40 8.09 18.31
C PRO A 108 -8.06 8.99 17.11
N GLU A 109 -6.78 9.22 16.84
CA GLU A 109 -6.31 10.05 15.72
C GLU A 109 -6.70 9.40 14.38
N ILE A 110 -6.35 8.13 14.16
CA ILE A 110 -6.71 7.44 12.91
C ILE A 110 -8.24 7.31 12.75
N ASN A 111 -8.98 7.08 13.85
CA ASN A 111 -10.43 7.02 13.80
C ASN A 111 -11.06 8.37 13.43
N GLY A 112 -10.43 9.49 13.85
CA GLY A 112 -10.81 10.83 13.41
C GLY A 112 -10.60 11.01 11.91
N LEU A 113 -9.42 10.63 11.42
CA LEU A 113 -9.07 10.69 9.99
C LEU A 113 -10.01 9.83 9.13
N LEU A 114 -10.39 8.64 9.59
CA LEU A 114 -11.31 7.78 8.85
C LEU A 114 -12.71 8.40 8.72
N LYS A 115 -13.17 9.17 9.72
CA LYS A 115 -14.42 9.94 9.63
C LYS A 115 -14.32 11.11 8.65
N GLU A 116 -13.13 11.69 8.50
CA GLU A 116 -12.87 12.70 7.46
C GLU A 116 -12.89 12.06 6.06
N LEU A 117 -12.38 10.83 5.92
CA LEU A 117 -12.34 10.12 4.64
C LEU A 117 -13.72 9.65 4.17
N GLU A 118 -14.59 9.19 5.09
CA GLU A 118 -15.91 8.64 4.77
C GLU A 118 -16.71 9.46 3.75
N PRO A 119 -16.91 10.78 3.90
CA PRO A 119 -17.66 11.57 2.93
C PRO A 119 -16.89 11.85 1.63
N MET A 120 -15.58 11.59 1.56
CA MET A 120 -14.75 11.79 0.36
C MET A 120 -14.85 10.61 -0.62
N ILE A 121 -15.23 9.44 -0.13
CA ILE A 121 -15.36 8.22 -0.95
C ILE A 121 -16.65 8.29 -1.74
N PHE A 122 -16.55 8.22 -3.07
CA PHE A 122 -17.71 8.34 -3.95
C PHE A 122 -18.74 7.21 -3.80
N SER A 123 -18.28 5.95 -3.70
CA SER A 123 -19.17 4.78 -3.61
C SER A 123 -18.54 3.67 -2.78
N LYS A 124 -19.28 2.56 -2.57
CA LYS A 124 -18.73 1.39 -1.87
C LYS A 124 -17.72 0.63 -2.72
N GLU A 125 -17.73 0.87 -4.03
CA GLU A 125 -16.98 0.11 -5.03
C GLU A 125 -15.74 0.85 -5.53
N HIS A 126 -15.73 2.19 -5.44
CA HIS A 126 -14.65 3.03 -5.96
C HIS A 126 -14.63 4.42 -5.31
N VAL A 127 -13.43 4.99 -5.18
CA VAL A 127 -13.17 6.27 -4.51
C VAL A 127 -13.57 7.50 -5.33
N SER A 128 -13.51 7.40 -6.66
CA SER A 128 -13.72 8.52 -7.58
C SER A 128 -14.95 8.30 -8.48
N GLU A 129 -15.60 9.37 -8.93
CA GLU A 129 -16.89 9.31 -9.64
C GLU A 129 -16.86 8.52 -10.96
N HIS A 130 -15.70 8.45 -11.59
CA HIS A 130 -15.54 7.82 -12.89
C HIS A 130 -15.43 6.30 -12.81
N GLY A 131 -15.55 5.68 -11.64
CA GLY A 131 -15.43 4.23 -11.46
C GLY A 131 -14.04 3.82 -10.95
N ILE A 132 -13.75 2.52 -11.00
CA ILE A 132 -12.46 1.97 -10.55
C ILE A 132 -11.31 2.62 -11.33
N SER A 133 -10.33 3.11 -10.59
CA SER A 133 -9.21 3.86 -11.12
C SER A 133 -7.93 3.61 -10.34
N ARG A 134 -6.83 4.23 -10.77
CA ARG A 134 -5.57 4.22 -10.03
C ARG A 134 -5.65 4.87 -8.64
N ASP A 135 -6.69 5.62 -8.34
CA ASP A 135 -6.90 6.16 -6.99
C ASP A 135 -7.32 5.07 -5.99
N ASP A 136 -7.85 3.94 -6.48
CA ASP A 136 -8.27 2.79 -5.69
C ASP A 136 -7.12 1.80 -5.39
N ILE A 137 -5.95 2.00 -6.03
CA ILE A 137 -4.76 1.15 -5.94
C ILE A 137 -3.76 1.76 -4.95
#